data_AF-A0A0H4WVU3-F1
#
_entry.id   AF-A0A0H4WVU3-F1
#
_cell.length_a   1.000
_cell.length_b   1.000
_cell.length_c   1.000
_cell.angle_alpha   90.00
_cell.angle_beta   90.00
_cell.angle_gamma   90.00
#
_symmetry.space_group_name_H-M   'P 1'
#
loop_
_entity.id
_entity.type
_entity.pdbx_description
1 polymer ?
#
loop_
_entity_poly.entity_id
_entity_poly.type
_entity_poly.pdbx_seq_one_letter_code
_entity_poly.pdbx_strand_id
1 'polypeptide(L)'
;MRHLDESAVAPFRTEIEGQLNAYCEASTAVSADAWFHEARPQKDAGALLNPWLTPDAQGALPVDSPLRIPAPVKQALDDGHWLSLETDLSSVDFGWMARLHEFDRWTPPGLSAPGDGPVTLFGPAQPHVIDLLNWASLRLRHGVQQGAPLEAARDARQLAWLAYRTETSLGAVIATSILGYEQEARASMDAPPAEWKPMRAEDSERIKAIAMAAPLFSLVAMAPETGKKARICGSPPVGRCIGLTEGIVLARVVEPYAREAYRDAYVALETDTDGCNTSLHPALWARGATLLDAQSTTNVDITLPALLTLLPEQASHRHIANHVLMKALPWRSALDGLKEAASPSAAVDLEP
;
A
#
# COMPACT_ATOMS: atom_id res chain seq x y z
N MET A 1 -34.78 -17.43 9.65
CA MET A 1 -33.35 -17.77 9.85
C MET A 1 -32.42 -17.23 8.76
N ARG A 2 -32.80 -17.12 7.47
CA ARG A 2 -31.98 -16.41 6.45
C ARG A 2 -31.63 -14.94 6.79
N HIS A 3 -32.43 -14.28 7.65
CA HIS A 3 -32.29 -12.85 7.95
C HIS A 3 -31.20 -12.47 8.96
N LEU A 4 -30.71 -13.39 9.79
CA LEU A 4 -29.74 -13.02 10.84
C LEU A 4 -28.33 -12.75 10.28
N ASP A 5 -27.98 -13.36 9.15
CA ASP A 5 -26.60 -13.40 8.63
C ASP A 5 -26.31 -12.30 7.59
N GLU A 6 -27.28 -11.97 6.73
CA GLU A 6 -27.15 -10.82 5.81
C GLU A 6 -27.24 -9.48 6.52
N SER A 7 -27.90 -9.42 7.68
CA SER A 7 -28.17 -8.16 8.39
C SER A 7 -26.90 -7.42 8.85
N ALA A 8 -25.80 -8.13 9.10
CA ALA A 8 -24.56 -7.52 9.59
C ALA A 8 -23.69 -6.95 8.45
N VAL A 9 -23.64 -7.62 7.30
CA VAL A 9 -22.79 -7.23 6.16
C VAL A 9 -23.52 -6.28 5.20
N ALA A 10 -24.86 -6.35 5.12
CA ALA A 10 -25.62 -5.52 4.20
C ALA A 10 -25.44 -4.00 4.43
N PRO A 11 -25.52 -3.46 5.67
CA PRO A 11 -25.31 -2.04 5.90
C PRO A 11 -23.91 -1.58 5.46
N PHE A 12 -22.91 -2.43 5.71
CA PHE A 12 -21.54 -2.17 5.34
C PHE A 12 -21.33 -2.18 3.81
N ARG A 13 -21.92 -3.16 3.12
CA ARG A 13 -21.91 -3.19 1.65
C ARG A 13 -22.55 -1.94 1.07
N THR A 14 -23.71 -1.54 1.60
CA THR A 14 -24.40 -0.32 1.19
C THR A 14 -23.55 0.93 1.42
N GLU A 15 -22.82 0.99 2.54
CA GLU A 15 -21.90 2.10 2.83
C GLU A 15 -20.76 2.18 1.79
N ILE A 16 -20.08 1.08 1.49
CA ILE A 16 -19.02 1.04 0.46
C ILE A 16 -19.58 1.37 -0.92
N GLU A 17 -20.69 0.76 -1.31
CA GLU A 17 -21.35 1.00 -2.61
C GLU A 17 -21.71 2.48 -2.77
N GLY A 18 -22.15 3.12 -1.68
CA GLY A 18 -22.41 4.56 -1.64
C GLY A 18 -21.17 5.43 -1.86
N GLN A 19 -19.96 4.90 -1.65
CA GLN A 19 -18.69 5.62 -1.88
C GLN A 19 -18.07 5.36 -3.26
N LEU A 20 -18.67 4.51 -4.09
CA LEU A 20 -18.07 4.13 -5.38
C LEU A 20 -17.79 5.34 -6.28
N ASN A 21 -18.71 6.31 -6.34
CA ASN A 21 -18.51 7.49 -7.16
C ASN A 21 -17.36 8.36 -6.63
N ALA A 22 -17.29 8.60 -5.32
CA ALA A 22 -16.19 9.36 -4.70
C ALA A 22 -14.84 8.69 -4.93
N TYR A 23 -14.77 7.35 -4.79
CA TYR A 23 -13.58 6.58 -5.14
C TYR A 23 -13.18 6.80 -6.60
N CYS A 24 -14.13 6.71 -7.53
CA CYS A 24 -13.83 6.85 -8.95
C CYS A 24 -13.43 8.27 -9.37
N GLU A 25 -14.02 9.30 -8.75
CA GLU A 25 -13.64 10.70 -8.92
C GLU A 25 -12.21 10.93 -8.42
N ALA A 26 -11.89 10.46 -7.21
CA ALA A 26 -10.54 10.56 -6.65
C ALA A 26 -9.51 9.82 -7.53
N SER A 27 -9.78 8.57 -7.93
CA SER A 27 -8.90 7.80 -8.82
C SER A 27 -8.69 8.49 -10.16
N THR A 28 -9.75 9.06 -10.75
CA THR A 28 -9.65 9.79 -12.03
C THR A 28 -8.80 11.05 -11.88
N ALA A 29 -9.03 11.84 -10.83
CA ALA A 29 -8.28 13.07 -10.57
C ALA A 29 -6.77 12.79 -10.42
N VAL A 30 -6.43 11.77 -9.62
CA VAL A 30 -5.02 11.36 -9.40
C VAL A 30 -4.40 10.74 -10.65
N SER A 31 -5.17 9.97 -11.43
CA SER A 31 -4.65 9.31 -12.63
C SER A 31 -4.19 10.30 -13.70
N ALA A 32 -4.56 11.58 -13.63
CA ALA A 32 -4.08 12.61 -14.53
C ALA A 32 -2.65 13.11 -14.20
N ASP A 33 -2.13 12.81 -13.01
CA ASP A 33 -0.78 13.24 -12.60
C ASP A 33 0.30 12.53 -13.45
N ALA A 34 1.29 13.31 -13.91
CA ALA A 34 2.35 12.84 -14.78
C ALA A 34 3.16 11.66 -14.19
N TRP A 35 3.25 11.56 -12.86
CA TRP A 35 3.95 10.48 -12.16
C TRP A 35 3.46 9.09 -12.57
N PHE A 36 2.16 8.94 -12.87
CA PHE A 36 1.57 7.67 -13.31
C PHE A 36 1.78 7.35 -14.80
N HIS A 37 2.26 8.32 -15.60
CA HIS A 37 2.44 8.20 -17.05
C HIS A 37 3.91 8.16 -17.48
N GLU A 38 4.85 8.35 -16.56
CA GLU A 38 6.27 8.22 -16.83
C GLU A 38 6.62 6.79 -17.29
N ALA A 39 7.29 6.68 -18.44
CA ALA A 39 7.75 5.42 -18.97
C ALA A 39 8.86 4.84 -18.08
N ARG A 40 8.73 3.56 -17.68
CA ARG A 40 9.67 2.90 -16.78
C ARG A 40 10.05 1.49 -17.25
N PRO A 41 11.27 1.01 -16.96
CA PRO A 41 11.74 -0.30 -17.42
C PRO A 41 11.01 -1.43 -16.71
N GLN A 42 10.53 -2.44 -17.43
CA GLN A 42 9.78 -3.57 -16.84
C GLN A 42 10.67 -4.58 -16.07
N LYS A 43 11.49 -4.10 -15.12
CA LYS A 43 12.35 -4.90 -14.25
C LYS A 43 11.91 -4.81 -12.78
N ASP A 44 12.20 -5.87 -12.04
CA ASP A 44 11.90 -6.00 -10.62
C ASP A 44 13.11 -5.67 -9.75
N ALA A 45 12.95 -4.74 -8.81
CA ALA A 45 13.99 -4.33 -7.87
C ALA A 45 14.21 -5.34 -6.72
N GLY A 46 13.41 -6.40 -6.61
CA GLY A 46 13.49 -7.37 -5.51
C GLY A 46 14.87 -8.02 -5.37
N ALA A 47 15.55 -8.35 -6.48
CA ALA A 47 16.90 -8.92 -6.42
C ALA A 47 17.95 -7.93 -5.86
N LEU A 48 17.69 -6.63 -5.95
CA LEU A 48 18.55 -5.58 -5.42
C LEU A 48 18.16 -5.22 -3.98
N LEU A 49 16.89 -4.90 -3.74
CA LEU A 49 16.40 -4.34 -2.49
C LEU A 49 16.16 -5.39 -1.40
N ASN A 50 15.68 -6.59 -1.74
CA ASN A 50 15.30 -7.58 -0.73
C ASN A 50 16.51 -8.05 0.10
N PRO A 51 17.70 -8.32 -0.48
CA PRO A 51 18.88 -8.66 0.31
C PRO A 51 19.32 -7.55 1.27
N TRP A 52 18.96 -6.29 1.00
CA TRP A 52 19.34 -5.15 1.83
C TRP A 52 18.32 -4.80 2.91
N LEU A 53 17.05 -5.13 2.69
CA LEU A 53 15.93 -4.74 3.56
C LEU A 53 15.38 -5.89 4.41
N THR A 54 15.70 -7.15 4.07
CA THR A 54 15.23 -8.30 4.85
C THR A 54 15.94 -8.28 6.21
N PRO A 55 15.20 -8.18 7.33
CA PRO A 55 15.81 -8.19 8.64
C PRO A 55 16.55 -9.50 8.92
N ASP A 56 17.63 -9.42 9.70
CA ASP A 56 18.27 -10.59 10.27
C ASP A 56 17.42 -11.21 11.40
N ALA A 57 17.94 -12.25 12.05
CA ALA A 57 17.24 -12.93 13.14
C ALA A 57 17.00 -12.03 14.37
N GLN A 58 17.66 -10.88 14.46
CA GLN A 58 17.51 -9.88 15.52
C GLN A 58 16.58 -8.74 15.10
N GLY A 59 16.06 -8.77 13.86
CA GLY A 59 15.22 -7.70 13.33
C GLY A 59 16.02 -6.47 12.91
N ALA A 60 17.32 -6.60 12.67
CA ALA A 60 18.18 -5.52 12.19
C ALA A 60 18.48 -5.65 10.69
N LEU A 61 18.84 -4.52 10.05
CA LEU A 61 19.38 -4.55 8.70
C LEU A 61 20.66 -5.41 8.63
N PRO A 62 20.87 -6.17 7.52
CA PRO A 62 22.11 -6.92 7.32
C PRO A 62 23.35 -6.05 7.48
N VAL A 63 24.41 -6.61 8.07
CA VAL A 63 25.60 -5.84 8.47
C VAL A 63 26.24 -5.09 7.29
N ASP A 64 26.19 -5.69 6.11
CA ASP A 64 26.70 -5.22 4.82
C ASP A 64 25.66 -4.49 3.97
N SER A 65 24.45 -4.26 4.49
CA SER A 65 23.42 -3.51 3.78
C SER A 65 23.86 -2.06 3.54
N PRO A 66 23.82 -1.56 2.29
CA PRO A 66 24.11 -0.16 2.00
C PRO A 66 23.05 0.78 2.58
N LEU A 67 21.94 0.24 3.08
CA LEU A 67 20.85 1.01 3.68
C LEU A 67 21.09 1.32 5.17
N ARG A 68 22.18 0.83 5.76
CA ARG A 68 22.53 1.18 7.14
C ARG A 68 22.97 2.64 7.22
N ILE A 69 22.11 3.46 7.82
CA ILE A 69 22.40 4.86 8.07
C ILE A 69 23.48 4.94 9.18
N PRO A 70 24.56 5.71 8.99
CA PRO A 70 25.57 5.90 10.03
C PRO A 70 24.94 6.40 11.33
N ALA A 71 25.37 5.85 12.47
CA ALA A 71 24.76 6.14 13.77
C ALA A 71 24.66 7.65 14.11
N PRO A 72 25.67 8.51 13.82
CA PRO A 72 25.55 9.94 14.06
C PRO A 72 24.44 10.61 13.23
N VAL A 73 24.24 10.15 11.97
CA VAL A 73 23.18 10.66 11.09
C VAL A 73 21.82 10.19 11.57
N LYS A 74 21.72 8.92 11.98
CA LYS A 74 20.48 8.34 12.53
C LYS A 74 20.03 9.08 13.80
N GLN A 75 20.95 9.30 14.74
CA GLN A 75 20.67 10.05 15.97
C GLN A 75 20.17 11.47 15.66
N ALA A 76 20.80 12.15 14.70
CA ALA A 76 20.37 13.49 14.30
C ALA A 76 18.95 13.48 13.70
N LEU A 77 18.61 12.48 12.88
CA LEU A 77 17.24 12.31 12.35
C LEU A 77 16.21 12.06 13.46
N ASP A 78 16.58 11.31 14.49
CA ASP A 78 15.68 11.00 15.61
C ASP A 78 15.47 12.23 16.53
N ASP A 79 16.46 13.12 16.64
CA ASP A 79 16.45 14.28 17.54
C ASP A 79 15.85 15.56 16.93
N GLY A 80 15.63 15.61 15.62
CA GLY A 80 15.27 16.85 14.94
C GLY A 80 14.54 16.70 13.62
N HIS A 81 14.17 17.85 13.03
CA HIS A 81 13.58 17.88 11.70
C HIS A 81 14.65 17.56 10.65
N TRP A 82 14.36 16.64 9.73
CA TRP A 82 15.34 16.14 8.75
C TRP A 82 15.94 17.25 7.86
N LEU A 83 15.17 18.31 7.57
CA LEU A 83 15.66 19.50 6.84
C LEU A 83 16.68 20.33 7.63
N SER A 84 16.59 20.35 8.96
CA SER A 84 17.42 21.20 9.81
C SER A 84 18.66 20.52 10.35
N LEU A 85 18.99 19.28 9.94
CA LEU A 85 20.22 18.68 10.47
C LEU A 85 21.43 19.46 9.98
N GLU A 86 22.45 19.54 10.82
CA GLU A 86 23.74 20.16 10.49
C GLU A 86 24.78 19.09 10.12
N THR A 87 24.43 17.81 10.23
CA THR A 87 25.32 16.69 9.94
C THR A 87 25.76 16.72 8.48
N ASP A 88 27.08 16.62 8.26
CA ASP A 88 27.66 16.46 6.93
C ASP A 88 27.22 15.13 6.31
N LEU A 89 26.63 15.22 5.12
CA LEU A 89 26.15 14.07 4.35
C LEU A 89 27.11 13.68 3.22
N SER A 90 28.28 14.34 3.10
CA SER A 90 29.25 14.10 2.04
C SER A 90 29.80 12.67 2.01
N SER A 91 29.81 11.97 3.16
CA SER A 91 30.24 10.58 3.28
C SER A 91 29.14 9.56 3.02
N VAL A 92 27.90 10.00 2.77
CA VAL A 92 26.75 9.12 2.55
C VAL A 92 26.64 8.77 1.07
N ASP A 93 26.68 7.48 0.74
CA ASP A 93 26.59 7.01 -0.65
C ASP A 93 25.12 6.93 -1.10
N PHE A 94 24.72 7.88 -1.95
CA PHE A 94 23.41 7.88 -2.60
C PHE A 94 23.39 7.17 -3.96
N GLY A 95 24.53 6.64 -4.43
CA GLY A 95 24.65 6.01 -5.74
C GLY A 95 23.72 4.82 -5.93
N TRP A 96 23.34 4.14 -4.86
CA TRP A 96 22.36 3.05 -4.93
C TRP A 96 20.95 3.54 -5.31
N MET A 97 20.55 4.76 -4.92
CA MET A 97 19.24 5.30 -5.30
C MET A 97 19.17 5.60 -6.79
N ALA A 98 20.25 6.08 -7.39
CA ALA A 98 20.34 6.29 -8.83
C ALA A 98 20.17 4.98 -9.62
N ARG A 99 20.58 3.83 -9.06
CA ARG A 99 20.37 2.52 -9.68
C ARG A 99 18.90 2.09 -9.69
N LEU A 100 18.04 2.69 -8.87
CA LEU A 100 16.62 2.34 -8.82
C LEU A 100 15.88 2.68 -10.12
N HIS A 101 16.41 3.61 -10.92
CA HIS A 101 15.85 3.98 -12.23
C HIS A 101 15.90 2.83 -13.25
N GLU A 102 16.63 1.74 -12.97
CA GLU A 102 16.63 0.54 -13.80
C GLU A 102 15.38 -0.34 -13.63
N PHE A 103 14.50 -0.05 -12.66
CA PHE A 103 13.38 -0.89 -12.25
C PHE A 103 12.04 -0.16 -12.34
N ASP A 104 10.94 -0.90 -12.46
CA ASP A 104 9.55 -0.36 -12.45
C ASP A 104 8.72 -0.91 -11.29
N ARG A 105 9.10 -2.06 -10.75
CA ARG A 105 8.36 -2.70 -9.66
C ARG A 105 9.31 -3.21 -8.60
N TRP A 106 8.77 -3.48 -7.43
CA TRP A 106 9.48 -4.13 -6.34
C TRP A 106 8.59 -5.19 -5.73
N THR A 107 8.97 -6.46 -5.90
CA THR A 107 8.31 -7.55 -5.16
C THR A 107 9.04 -7.75 -3.82
N PRO A 108 8.44 -7.40 -2.67
CA PRO A 108 9.13 -7.42 -1.37
C PRO A 108 9.40 -8.86 -0.86
N PRO A 109 10.32 -9.03 0.11
CA PRO A 109 10.65 -10.34 0.67
C PRO A 109 9.44 -10.98 1.34
N GLY A 110 9.46 -12.32 1.46
CA GLY A 110 8.34 -13.10 2.02
C GLY A 110 7.19 -13.35 1.04
N LEU A 111 7.05 -12.50 0.01
CA LEU A 111 6.05 -12.70 -1.04
C LEU A 111 6.58 -13.44 -2.28
N SER A 112 7.89 -13.41 -2.51
CA SER A 112 8.55 -14.14 -3.61
C SER A 112 9.17 -15.48 -3.22
N ALA A 113 9.20 -15.83 -1.93
CA ALA A 113 10.01 -16.96 -1.47
C ALA A 113 9.38 -18.30 -1.88
N PRO A 114 10.16 -19.22 -2.50
CA PRO A 114 9.80 -20.63 -2.63
C PRO A 114 9.92 -21.27 -1.23
N GLY A 115 8.87 -21.15 -0.44
CA GLY A 115 8.74 -21.82 0.84
C GLY A 115 7.46 -22.66 0.86
N ASP A 116 7.47 -23.73 1.65
CA ASP A 116 6.30 -24.61 1.83
C ASP A 116 5.22 -23.99 2.74
N GLY A 117 5.52 -22.85 3.37
CA GLY A 117 4.62 -22.16 4.30
C GLY A 117 3.63 -21.20 3.62
N PRO A 118 2.58 -20.80 4.35
CA PRO A 118 1.58 -19.87 3.86
C PRO A 118 2.18 -18.47 3.63
N VAL A 119 1.72 -17.80 2.58
CA VAL A 119 2.07 -16.41 2.26
C VAL A 119 1.18 -15.48 3.07
N THR A 120 1.79 -14.53 3.76
CA THR A 120 1.11 -13.46 4.50
C THR A 120 1.66 -12.12 4.04
N LEU A 121 0.79 -11.10 3.91
CA LEU A 121 1.21 -9.75 3.52
C LEU A 121 2.16 -9.11 4.54
N PHE A 122 2.02 -9.49 5.81
CA PHE A 122 2.71 -8.91 6.97
C PHE A 122 3.58 -9.95 7.70
N GLY A 123 4.14 -10.91 6.96
CA GLY A 123 4.98 -11.96 7.53
C GLY A 123 6.18 -11.43 8.32
N PRO A 124 6.88 -12.30 9.07
CA PRO A 124 7.92 -11.90 10.03
C PRO A 124 9.11 -11.15 9.40
N ALA A 125 9.29 -11.24 8.08
CA ALA A 125 10.35 -10.56 7.34
C ALA A 125 9.83 -9.27 6.68
N GLN A 126 9.18 -8.39 7.44
CA GLN A 126 8.77 -7.09 6.89
C GLN A 126 10.02 -6.28 6.52
N PRO A 127 10.06 -5.66 5.34
CA PRO A 127 11.19 -4.81 4.97
C PRO A 127 11.32 -3.64 5.94
N HIS A 128 12.54 -3.20 6.18
CA HIS A 128 12.85 -2.00 6.98
C HIS A 128 12.41 -0.71 6.26
N VAL A 129 11.10 -0.47 6.20
CA VAL A 129 10.49 0.63 5.45
C VAL A 129 10.83 2.02 5.99
N ILE A 130 11.09 2.13 7.30
CA ILE A 130 11.51 3.40 7.93
C ILE A 130 12.87 3.85 7.38
N ASP A 131 13.78 2.93 7.12
CA ASP A 131 15.07 3.29 6.56
C ASP A 131 14.92 3.85 5.15
N LEU A 132 13.97 3.37 4.33
CA LEU A 132 13.68 3.95 3.01
C LEU A 132 13.17 5.39 3.09
N LEU A 133 12.32 5.71 4.07
CA LEU A 133 11.85 7.07 4.33
C LEU A 133 13.01 8.00 4.69
N ASN A 134 13.89 7.54 5.59
CA ASN A 134 15.08 8.28 6.00
C ASN A 134 16.05 8.51 4.83
N TRP A 135 16.25 7.50 3.98
CA TRP A 135 17.10 7.65 2.80
C TRP A 135 16.55 8.67 1.80
N ALA A 136 15.23 8.69 1.59
CA ALA A 136 14.60 9.68 0.71
C ALA A 136 14.81 11.11 1.24
N SER A 137 14.58 11.34 2.54
CA SER A 137 14.73 12.65 3.17
C SER A 137 16.21 13.11 3.17
N LEU A 138 17.14 12.22 3.50
CA LEU A 138 18.58 12.50 3.41
C LEU A 138 19.01 12.84 1.97
N ARG A 139 18.52 12.09 0.98
CA ARG A 139 18.86 12.32 -0.44
C ARG A 139 18.40 13.68 -0.93
N LEU A 140 17.17 14.06 -0.57
CA LEU A 140 16.57 15.34 -0.91
C LEU A 140 17.34 16.49 -0.28
N ARG A 141 17.64 16.41 1.02
CA ARG A 141 18.43 17.44 1.70
C ARG A 141 19.83 17.57 1.12
N HIS A 142 20.52 16.45 0.90
CA HIS A 142 21.84 16.46 0.25
C HIS A 142 21.78 17.13 -1.13
N GLY A 143 20.75 16.82 -1.94
CA GLY A 143 20.52 17.48 -3.23
C GLY A 143 20.35 18.99 -3.13
N VAL A 144 19.54 19.46 -2.18
CA VAL A 144 19.35 20.90 -1.94
C VAL A 144 20.66 21.57 -1.53
N GLN A 145 21.41 20.97 -0.59
CA GLN A 145 22.68 21.52 -0.09
C GLN A 145 23.78 21.56 -1.15
N GLN A 146 23.84 20.57 -2.04
CA GLN A 146 24.87 20.47 -3.08
C GLN A 146 24.46 21.14 -4.41
N GLY A 147 23.29 21.78 -4.47
CA GLY A 147 22.81 22.41 -5.70
C GLY A 147 22.41 21.41 -6.80
N ALA A 148 22.08 20.16 -6.44
CA ALA A 148 21.54 19.13 -7.33
C ALA A 148 20.15 18.62 -6.86
N PRO A 149 19.16 19.52 -6.66
CA PRO A 149 17.86 19.14 -6.12
C PRO A 149 17.01 18.33 -7.09
N LEU A 150 17.17 18.52 -8.40
CA LEU A 150 16.36 17.82 -9.42
C LEU A 150 16.71 16.35 -9.52
N GLU A 151 18.00 16.03 -9.50
CA GLU A 151 18.49 14.66 -9.44
C GLU A 151 18.00 13.98 -8.16
N ALA A 152 18.03 14.69 -7.03
CA ALA A 152 17.55 14.18 -5.75
C ALA A 152 16.05 13.87 -5.77
N ALA A 153 15.26 14.79 -6.32
CA ALA A 153 13.83 14.61 -6.48
C ALA A 153 13.51 13.42 -7.39
N ARG A 154 14.24 13.25 -8.50
CA ARG A 154 14.09 12.08 -9.39
C ARG A 154 14.38 10.77 -8.67
N ASP A 155 15.46 10.71 -7.91
CA ASP A 155 15.83 9.52 -7.13
C ASP A 155 14.79 9.18 -6.06
N ALA A 156 14.31 10.19 -5.32
CA ALA A 156 13.27 10.02 -4.30
C ALA A 156 11.93 9.59 -4.91
N ARG A 157 11.50 10.20 -6.02
CA ARG A 157 10.27 9.82 -6.76
C ARG A 157 10.33 8.39 -7.29
N GLN A 158 11.51 7.96 -7.74
CA GLN A 158 11.68 6.59 -8.21
C GLN A 158 11.59 5.59 -7.05
N LEU A 159 12.14 5.92 -5.88
CA LEU A 159 11.93 5.12 -4.67
C LEU A 159 10.46 5.09 -4.25
N ALA A 160 9.76 6.23 -4.29
CA ALA A 160 8.32 6.31 -4.03
C ALA A 160 7.53 5.45 -5.02
N TRP A 161 7.90 5.45 -6.30
CA TRP A 161 7.26 4.62 -7.32
C TRP A 161 7.42 3.13 -7.00
N LEU A 162 8.64 2.68 -6.70
CA LEU A 162 8.89 1.29 -6.34
C LEU A 162 8.12 0.88 -5.08
N ALA A 163 8.02 1.75 -4.08
CA ALA A 163 7.21 1.51 -2.88
C ALA A 163 5.72 1.36 -3.23
N TYR A 164 5.17 2.26 -4.04
CA TYR A 164 3.78 2.16 -4.52
C TYR A 164 3.54 0.88 -5.34
N ARG A 165 4.51 0.49 -6.16
CA ARG A 165 4.47 -0.72 -7.01
C ARG A 165 4.79 -2.02 -6.28
N THR A 166 4.90 -1.99 -4.95
CA THR A 166 4.70 -3.21 -4.14
C THR A 166 3.24 -3.69 -4.17
N GLU A 167 2.32 -2.85 -4.67
CA GLU A 167 0.89 -3.14 -4.78
C GLU A 167 0.25 -3.48 -3.42
N THR A 168 0.67 -2.77 -2.38
CA THR A 168 0.11 -2.83 -1.02
C THR A 168 -0.27 -1.43 -0.53
N SER A 169 -1.23 -1.34 0.39
CA SER A 169 -1.64 -0.07 0.99
C SER A 169 -0.48 0.54 1.79
N LEU A 170 0.31 -0.30 2.48
CA LEU A 170 1.53 0.16 3.17
C LEU A 170 2.53 0.77 2.19
N GLY A 171 2.76 0.14 1.04
CA GLY A 171 3.62 0.67 -0.02
C GLY A 171 3.18 2.05 -0.52
N ALA A 172 1.87 2.26 -0.68
CA ALA A 172 1.32 3.56 -1.07
C ALA A 172 1.46 4.63 0.03
N VAL A 173 1.32 4.25 1.31
CA VAL A 173 1.57 5.17 2.44
C VAL A 173 3.03 5.61 2.47
N ILE A 174 3.96 4.69 2.23
CA ILE A 174 5.39 5.01 2.14
C ILE A 174 5.66 5.94 0.95
N ALA A 175 5.11 5.62 -0.22
CA ALA A 175 5.27 6.43 -1.43
C ALA A 175 4.78 7.87 -1.23
N THR A 176 3.57 8.04 -0.69
CA THR A 176 2.99 9.37 -0.42
C THR A 176 3.79 10.15 0.64
N SER A 177 4.35 9.47 1.64
CA SER A 177 5.26 10.09 2.61
C SER A 177 6.53 10.62 1.95
N ILE A 178 7.14 9.85 1.05
CA ILE A 178 8.32 10.28 0.28
C ILE A 178 8.00 11.48 -0.63
N LEU A 179 6.84 11.47 -1.29
CA LEU A 179 6.38 12.59 -2.11
C LEU A 179 6.09 13.84 -1.26
N GLY A 180 5.69 13.66 0.01
CA GLY A 180 5.59 14.74 1.00
C GLY A 180 6.95 15.36 1.32
N TYR A 181 7.99 14.54 1.58
CA TYR A 181 9.35 15.04 1.79
C TYR A 181 9.87 15.85 0.60
N GLU A 182 9.52 15.46 -0.63
CA GLU A 182 9.89 16.22 -1.82
C GLU A 182 9.27 17.64 -1.83
N GLN A 183 8.01 17.75 -1.42
CA GLN A 183 7.31 19.04 -1.32
C GLN A 183 7.96 19.92 -0.24
N GLU A 184 8.24 19.36 0.94
CA GLU A 184 8.96 20.04 2.01
C GLU A 184 10.35 20.50 1.56
N ALA A 185 11.11 19.64 0.87
CA ALA A 185 12.42 19.96 0.32
C ALA A 185 12.35 21.18 -0.61
N ARG A 186 11.40 21.18 -1.55
CA ARG A 186 11.21 22.28 -2.49
C ARG A 186 10.79 23.56 -1.77
N ALA A 187 9.89 23.47 -0.80
CA ALA A 187 9.39 24.62 -0.04
C ALA A 187 10.48 25.25 0.84
N SER A 188 11.50 24.47 1.22
CA SER A 188 12.64 24.98 2.00
C SER A 188 13.63 25.85 1.22
N MET A 189 13.51 25.92 -0.11
CA MET A 189 14.41 26.70 -0.96
C MET A 189 13.87 28.10 -1.23
N ASP A 190 14.73 29.10 -1.15
CA ASP A 190 14.38 30.48 -1.53
C ASP A 190 14.08 30.61 -3.04
N ALA A 191 14.78 29.83 -3.88
CA ALA A 191 14.66 29.86 -5.33
C ALA A 191 14.73 28.43 -5.92
N PRO A 192 13.67 27.61 -5.79
CA PRO A 192 13.65 26.27 -6.36
C PRO A 192 13.70 26.33 -7.91
N PRO A 193 14.36 25.37 -8.59
CA PRO A 193 14.33 25.28 -10.05
C PRO A 193 12.90 25.24 -10.60
N ALA A 194 12.62 25.99 -11.66
CA ALA A 194 11.27 26.15 -12.22
C ALA A 194 10.69 24.83 -12.78
N GLU A 195 11.57 23.94 -13.22
CA GLU A 195 11.27 22.59 -13.68
C GLU A 195 10.96 21.62 -12.53
N TRP A 196 11.30 21.95 -11.27
CA TRP A 196 10.96 21.14 -10.11
C TRP A 196 9.48 21.31 -9.76
N LYS A 197 8.67 20.35 -10.22
CA LYS A 197 7.21 20.31 -9.99
C LYS A 197 6.82 19.05 -9.21
N PRO A 198 6.89 19.05 -7.86
CA PRO A 198 6.40 17.96 -7.03
C PRO A 198 4.92 17.68 -7.30
N MET A 199 4.50 16.46 -6.96
CA MET A 199 3.08 16.15 -6.86
C MET A 199 2.42 17.09 -5.85
N ARG A 200 1.17 17.47 -6.10
CA ARG A 200 0.39 18.29 -5.17
C ARG A 200 0.09 17.52 -3.88
N ALA A 201 0.04 18.21 -2.76
CA ALA A 201 -0.31 17.62 -1.45
C ALA A 201 -1.68 16.92 -1.52
N GLU A 202 -2.67 17.55 -2.17
CA GLU A 202 -4.01 17.00 -2.28
C GLU A 202 -4.04 15.70 -3.09
N ASP A 203 -3.18 15.56 -4.10
CA ASP A 203 -3.09 14.33 -4.89
C ASP A 203 -2.38 13.22 -4.10
N SER A 204 -1.41 13.56 -3.24
CA SER A 204 -0.78 12.61 -2.31
C SER A 204 -1.79 12.07 -1.29
N GLU A 205 -2.61 12.94 -0.69
CA GLU A 205 -3.68 12.50 0.24
C GLU A 205 -4.77 11.69 -0.49
N ARG A 206 -5.12 12.05 -1.73
CA ARG A 206 -6.01 11.22 -2.57
C ARG A 206 -5.43 9.83 -2.80
N ILE A 207 -4.15 9.71 -3.16
CA ILE A 207 -3.50 8.39 -3.35
C ILE A 207 -3.60 7.56 -2.09
N LYS A 208 -3.33 8.15 -0.93
CA LYS A 208 -3.43 7.47 0.36
C LYS A 208 -4.86 7.02 0.66
N ALA A 209 -5.86 7.89 0.46
CA ALA A 209 -7.27 7.54 0.65
C ALA A 209 -7.70 6.40 -0.30
N ILE A 210 -7.34 6.50 -1.59
CA ILE A 210 -7.58 5.45 -2.60
C ILE A 210 -6.93 4.14 -2.17
N ALA A 211 -5.65 4.16 -1.79
CA ALA A 211 -4.92 2.94 -1.42
C ALA A 211 -5.50 2.25 -0.19
N MET A 212 -5.99 3.02 0.79
CA MET A 212 -6.62 2.48 1.99
C MET A 212 -8.05 1.98 1.73
N ALA A 213 -8.76 2.56 0.75
CA ALA A 213 -10.13 2.16 0.43
C ALA A 213 -10.22 1.08 -0.66
N ALA A 214 -9.25 0.98 -1.57
CA ALA A 214 -9.27 0.04 -2.69
C ALA A 214 -9.51 -1.42 -2.29
N PRO A 215 -8.92 -1.95 -1.19
CA PRO A 215 -9.20 -3.31 -0.75
C PRO A 215 -10.66 -3.55 -0.37
N LEU A 216 -11.39 -2.53 0.10
CA LEU A 216 -12.81 -2.63 0.46
C LEU A 216 -13.68 -2.97 -0.76
N PHE A 217 -13.34 -2.44 -1.94
CA PHE A 217 -14.03 -2.74 -3.19
C PHE A 217 -13.67 -4.13 -3.76
N SER A 218 -12.66 -4.79 -3.21
CA SER A 218 -12.22 -6.13 -3.62
C SER A 218 -12.56 -7.22 -2.61
N LEU A 219 -13.30 -6.91 -1.54
CA LEU A 219 -13.77 -7.93 -0.59
C LEU A 219 -14.74 -8.89 -1.29
N VAL A 220 -14.63 -10.18 -0.96
CA VAL A 220 -15.58 -11.21 -1.44
C VAL A 220 -17.02 -11.00 -0.94
N ALA A 221 -17.20 -10.15 0.07
CA ALA A 221 -18.49 -9.69 0.55
C ALA A 221 -19.12 -8.60 -0.33
N MET A 222 -18.41 -8.00 -1.28
CA MET A 222 -18.95 -7.01 -2.22
C MET A 222 -19.65 -7.66 -3.41
N ALA A 223 -20.58 -6.93 -4.01
CA ALA A 223 -21.14 -7.34 -5.30
C ALA A 223 -20.03 -7.35 -6.37
N PRO A 224 -19.90 -8.41 -7.19
CA PRO A 224 -18.86 -8.49 -8.22
C PRO A 224 -18.80 -7.28 -9.16
N GLU A 225 -19.97 -6.77 -9.56
CA GLU A 225 -20.09 -5.61 -10.44
C GLU A 225 -19.58 -4.31 -9.79
N THR A 226 -19.83 -4.12 -8.49
CA THR A 226 -19.30 -2.97 -7.74
C THR A 226 -17.78 -3.00 -7.72
N GLY A 227 -17.19 -4.15 -7.40
CA GLY A 227 -15.74 -4.31 -7.37
C GLY A 227 -15.12 -4.12 -8.75
N LYS A 228 -15.72 -4.71 -9.79
CA LYS A 228 -15.27 -4.56 -11.18
C LYS A 228 -15.30 -3.10 -11.62
N LYS A 229 -16.37 -2.37 -11.29
CA LYS A 229 -16.50 -0.94 -11.61
C LYS A 229 -15.43 -0.12 -10.89
N ALA A 230 -15.19 -0.36 -9.59
CA ALA A 230 -14.14 0.36 -8.85
C ALA A 230 -12.75 0.15 -9.47
N ARG A 231 -12.43 -1.08 -9.88
CA ARG A 231 -11.12 -1.44 -10.42
C ARG A 231 -10.80 -0.83 -11.78
N ILE A 232 -11.78 -0.32 -12.52
CA ILE A 232 -11.55 0.35 -13.82
C ILE A 232 -11.62 1.88 -13.73
N CYS A 233 -11.71 2.45 -12.52
CA CYS A 233 -11.83 3.89 -12.37
C CYS A 233 -10.48 4.59 -12.51
N GLY A 234 -10.44 5.64 -13.35
CA GLY A 234 -9.23 6.34 -13.75
C GLY A 234 -8.49 5.66 -14.91
N SER A 235 -7.55 6.38 -15.53
CA SER A 235 -6.71 5.84 -16.60
C SER A 235 -5.29 6.43 -16.49
N PRO A 236 -4.32 5.71 -15.89
CA PRO A 236 -4.43 4.33 -15.40
C PRO A 236 -5.28 4.17 -14.13
N PRO A 237 -5.79 2.96 -13.81
CA PRO A 237 -6.62 2.75 -12.64
C PRO A 237 -5.80 2.72 -11.35
N VAL A 238 -5.67 3.87 -10.70
CA VAL A 238 -4.94 4.05 -9.43
C VAL A 238 -5.59 3.22 -8.32
N GLY A 239 -4.76 2.51 -7.55
CA GLY A 239 -5.22 1.65 -6.45
C GLY A 239 -5.75 0.28 -6.85
N ARG A 240 -6.02 0.02 -8.14
CA ARG A 240 -6.55 -1.28 -8.61
C ARG A 240 -5.74 -2.47 -8.10
N CYS A 241 -4.43 -2.45 -8.32
CA CYS A 241 -3.58 -3.57 -7.96
C CYS A 241 -3.39 -3.73 -6.46
N ILE A 242 -3.39 -2.62 -5.71
CA ILE A 242 -3.44 -2.63 -4.24
C ILE A 242 -4.71 -3.33 -3.77
N GLY A 243 -5.86 -2.90 -4.29
CA GLY A 243 -7.16 -3.47 -3.94
C GLY A 243 -7.24 -4.96 -4.28
N LEU A 244 -6.70 -5.39 -5.43
CA LEU A 244 -6.65 -6.81 -5.79
C LEU A 244 -5.72 -7.60 -4.86
N THR A 245 -4.48 -7.16 -4.64
CA THR A 245 -3.52 -7.86 -3.78
C THR A 245 -4.08 -8.07 -2.37
N GLU A 246 -4.57 -7.01 -1.72
CA GLU A 246 -5.08 -7.12 -0.35
C GLU A 246 -6.47 -7.76 -0.30
N GLY A 247 -7.30 -7.56 -1.32
CA GLY A 247 -8.57 -8.27 -1.48
C GLY A 247 -8.37 -9.79 -1.57
N ILE A 248 -7.36 -10.26 -2.32
CA ILE A 248 -6.99 -11.67 -2.40
C ILE A 248 -6.53 -12.16 -1.02
N VAL A 249 -5.66 -11.42 -0.32
CA VAL A 249 -5.24 -11.78 1.05
C VAL A 249 -6.45 -11.99 1.96
N LEU A 250 -7.39 -11.05 1.97
CA LEU A 250 -8.59 -11.16 2.80
C LEU A 250 -9.50 -12.30 2.36
N ALA A 251 -9.65 -12.53 1.05
CA ALA A 251 -10.37 -13.67 0.49
C ALA A 251 -9.75 -14.99 0.97
N ARG A 252 -8.43 -15.15 0.84
CA ARG A 252 -7.70 -16.34 1.30
C ARG A 252 -7.91 -16.61 2.78
N VAL A 253 -7.83 -15.58 3.63
CA VAL A 253 -8.05 -15.71 5.08
C VAL A 253 -9.39 -16.40 5.37
N VAL A 254 -10.48 -15.94 4.76
CA VAL A 254 -11.84 -16.47 5.04
C VAL A 254 -12.27 -17.61 4.13
N GLU A 255 -11.47 -18.01 3.14
CA GLU A 255 -11.84 -18.98 2.10
C GLU A 255 -12.50 -20.25 2.63
N PRO A 256 -11.97 -20.95 3.66
CA PRO A 256 -12.57 -22.20 4.15
C PRO A 256 -14.03 -22.05 4.59
N TYR A 257 -14.44 -20.83 4.95
CA TYR A 257 -15.77 -20.51 5.46
C TYR A 257 -16.62 -19.71 4.47
N ALA A 258 -15.99 -19.04 3.51
CA ALA A 258 -16.62 -18.05 2.64
C ALA A 258 -16.81 -18.53 1.19
N ARG A 259 -15.98 -19.46 0.70
CA ARG A 259 -15.89 -19.77 -0.74
C ARG A 259 -17.22 -20.20 -1.34
N GLU A 260 -17.97 -21.04 -0.64
CA GLU A 260 -19.27 -21.51 -1.14
C GLU A 260 -20.33 -20.40 -1.11
N ALA A 261 -20.36 -19.59 -0.04
CA ALA A 261 -21.35 -18.52 0.12
C ALA A 261 -21.12 -17.34 -0.84
N TYR A 262 -19.86 -17.15 -1.29
CA TYR A 262 -19.43 -16.03 -2.11
C TYR A 262 -18.79 -16.46 -3.44
N ARG A 263 -19.22 -17.62 -3.98
CA ARG A 263 -18.59 -18.26 -5.15
C ARG A 263 -18.34 -17.29 -6.32
N ASP A 264 -19.35 -16.52 -6.70
CA ASP A 264 -19.25 -15.59 -7.84
C ASP A 264 -18.22 -14.48 -7.59
N ALA A 265 -18.09 -14.01 -6.35
CA ALA A 265 -17.10 -13.00 -5.99
C ALA A 265 -15.67 -13.56 -6.00
N TYR A 266 -15.48 -14.81 -5.58
CA TYR A 266 -14.18 -15.49 -5.74
C TYR A 266 -13.78 -15.62 -7.20
N VAL A 267 -14.70 -16.11 -8.06
CA VAL A 267 -14.45 -16.25 -9.50
C VAL A 267 -14.12 -14.90 -10.13
N ALA A 268 -14.89 -13.86 -9.79
CA ALA A 268 -14.62 -12.52 -10.28
C ALA A 268 -13.23 -12.01 -9.86
N LEU A 269 -12.82 -12.23 -8.61
CA LEU A 269 -11.52 -11.80 -8.10
C LEU A 269 -10.35 -12.60 -8.71
N GLU A 270 -10.51 -13.91 -8.90
CA GLU A 270 -9.52 -14.79 -9.54
C GLU A 270 -9.27 -14.41 -11.01
N THR A 271 -10.28 -13.91 -11.71
CA THR A 271 -10.18 -13.56 -13.15
C THR A 271 -9.74 -12.12 -13.45
N ASP A 272 -9.81 -11.22 -12.48
CA ASP A 272 -9.54 -9.77 -12.67
C ASP A 272 -8.10 -9.38 -12.30
N THR A 273 -7.13 -10.31 -12.40
CA THR A 273 -5.73 -10.05 -12.05
C THR A 273 -4.89 -9.49 -13.20
N ASP A 274 -5.42 -9.51 -14.43
CA ASP A 274 -4.70 -9.08 -15.64
C ASP A 274 -4.22 -7.62 -15.52
N GLY A 275 -2.97 -7.35 -15.89
CA GLY A 275 -2.41 -5.99 -15.89
C GLY A 275 -1.87 -5.49 -14.55
N CYS A 276 -2.02 -6.24 -13.46
CA CYS A 276 -1.22 -6.03 -12.26
C CYS A 276 0.08 -6.82 -12.39
N ASN A 277 1.21 -6.10 -12.42
CA ASN A 277 2.46 -6.68 -12.87
C ASN A 277 3.27 -7.26 -11.70
N THR A 278 2.62 -7.99 -10.81
CA THR A 278 3.28 -8.63 -9.69
C THR A 278 3.14 -10.14 -9.75
N SER A 279 4.21 -10.84 -9.38
CA SER A 279 4.20 -12.29 -9.16
C SER A 279 3.38 -12.70 -7.93
N LEU A 280 2.78 -11.72 -7.24
CA LEU A 280 2.09 -11.87 -5.97
C LEU A 280 0.76 -12.59 -6.09
N HIS A 281 -0.08 -12.22 -7.06
CA HIS A 281 -1.44 -12.74 -7.12
C HIS A 281 -1.48 -14.27 -7.25
N PRO A 282 -0.68 -14.91 -8.14
CA PRO A 282 -0.63 -16.37 -8.20
C PRO A 282 -0.14 -17.01 -6.91
N ALA A 283 0.87 -16.41 -6.25
CA ALA A 283 1.42 -16.93 -5.00
C ALA A 283 0.42 -16.82 -3.84
N LEU A 284 -0.31 -15.71 -3.77
CA LEU A 284 -1.38 -15.48 -2.79
C LEU A 284 -2.55 -16.44 -3.01
N TRP A 285 -2.96 -16.69 -4.26
CA TRP A 285 -4.02 -17.67 -4.52
C TRP A 285 -3.61 -19.10 -4.16
N ALA A 286 -2.36 -19.47 -4.48
CA ALA A 286 -1.87 -20.83 -4.26
C ALA A 286 -1.55 -21.13 -2.79
N ARG A 287 -1.01 -20.16 -2.06
CA ARG A 287 -0.43 -20.37 -0.71
C ARG A 287 -0.83 -19.31 0.31
N GLY A 288 -1.73 -18.38 -0.01
CA GLY A 288 -2.15 -17.35 0.95
C GLY A 288 -2.78 -17.97 2.19
N ALA A 289 -2.38 -17.46 3.35
CA ALA A 289 -2.85 -17.94 4.65
C ALA A 289 -4.38 -17.91 4.78
N THR A 290 -4.90 -18.88 5.51
CA THR A 290 -6.30 -19.10 5.84
C THR A 290 -6.49 -19.09 7.36
N LEU A 291 -7.74 -18.95 7.83
CA LEU A 291 -8.09 -19.10 9.25
C LEU A 291 -7.82 -20.49 9.83
N LEU A 292 -7.56 -21.50 8.99
CA LEU A 292 -7.21 -22.85 9.42
C LEU A 292 -5.71 -23.03 9.64
N ASP A 293 -4.88 -22.10 9.19
CA ASP A 293 -3.45 -22.17 9.41
C ASP A 293 -3.11 -21.85 10.87
N ALA A 294 -2.38 -22.74 11.52
CA ALA A 294 -2.01 -22.65 12.95
C ALA A 294 -1.19 -21.39 13.31
N GLN A 295 -0.71 -20.66 12.29
CA GLN A 295 0.03 -19.40 12.40
C GLN A 295 -0.72 -18.22 11.75
N SER A 296 -2.02 -18.32 11.51
CA SER A 296 -2.76 -17.17 10.97
C SER A 296 -2.57 -15.99 11.92
N THR A 297 -1.83 -14.98 11.44
CA THR A 297 -1.42 -13.79 12.22
C THR A 297 -2.59 -12.87 12.54
N THR A 298 -3.78 -13.24 12.07
CA THR A 298 -5.03 -12.59 12.44
C THR A 298 -5.32 -12.95 13.89
N ASN A 299 -5.09 -12.00 14.81
CA ASN A 299 -5.59 -12.03 16.20
C ASN A 299 -7.13 -11.97 16.25
N VAL A 300 -7.80 -12.68 15.34
CA VAL A 300 -9.25 -12.75 15.24
C VAL A 300 -9.68 -13.94 16.07
N ASP A 301 -10.25 -13.66 17.22
CA ASP A 301 -10.96 -14.66 17.99
C ASP A 301 -12.13 -15.21 17.15
N ILE A 302 -11.97 -16.44 16.67
CA ILE A 302 -12.97 -17.22 15.93
C ILE A 302 -13.84 -18.07 16.87
N THR A 303 -13.72 -17.89 18.19
CA THR A 303 -14.54 -18.63 19.15
C THR A 303 -16.00 -18.28 18.94
N LEU A 304 -16.76 -19.26 18.47
CA LEU A 304 -18.20 -19.12 18.27
C LEU A 304 -18.92 -19.07 19.63
N PRO A 305 -19.82 -18.10 19.86
CA PRO A 305 -20.79 -18.19 20.94
C PRO A 305 -21.53 -19.54 20.91
N ALA A 306 -21.81 -20.13 22.07
CA ALA A 306 -22.47 -21.44 22.20
C ALA A 306 -23.81 -21.55 21.45
N LEU A 307 -24.49 -20.43 21.19
CA LEU A 307 -25.71 -20.42 20.39
C LEU A 307 -25.43 -20.71 18.90
N LEU A 308 -24.27 -20.31 18.38
CA LEU A 308 -23.91 -20.49 16.97
C LEU A 308 -23.48 -21.92 16.65
N THR A 309 -23.08 -22.71 17.64
CA THR A 309 -22.78 -24.15 17.46
C THR A 309 -24.03 -24.99 17.20
N LEU A 310 -25.22 -24.41 17.40
CA LEU A 310 -26.52 -25.04 17.10
C LEU A 310 -27.01 -24.74 15.67
N LEU A 311 -26.30 -23.87 14.93
CA LEU A 311 -26.67 -23.52 13.56
C LEU A 311 -26.20 -24.58 12.55
N PRO A 312 -26.84 -24.66 11.37
CA PRO A 312 -26.26 -25.40 10.24
C PRO A 312 -24.85 -24.90 9.95
N GLU A 313 -23.94 -25.82 9.63
CA GLU A 313 -22.51 -25.56 9.37
C GLU A 313 -22.30 -24.37 8.42
N GLN A 314 -23.04 -24.33 7.31
CA GLN A 314 -22.97 -23.25 6.33
C GLN A 314 -23.30 -21.86 6.91
N ALA A 315 -24.24 -21.78 7.85
CA ALA A 315 -24.61 -20.53 8.50
C ALA A 315 -23.55 -20.11 9.53
N SER A 316 -22.95 -21.05 10.26
CA SER A 316 -21.82 -20.74 11.15
C SER A 316 -20.58 -20.30 10.35
N HIS A 317 -20.29 -20.93 9.23
CA HIS A 317 -19.17 -20.58 8.36
C HIS A 317 -19.34 -19.18 7.80
N ARG A 318 -20.52 -18.87 7.23
CA ARG A 318 -20.81 -17.53 6.72
C ARG A 318 -20.73 -16.47 7.83
N HIS A 319 -21.20 -16.77 9.04
CA HIS A 319 -21.05 -15.87 10.17
C HIS A 319 -19.57 -15.60 10.53
N ILE A 320 -18.73 -16.64 10.62
CA ILE A 320 -17.29 -16.48 10.89
C ILE A 320 -16.64 -15.60 9.81
N ALA A 321 -16.88 -15.91 8.54
CA ALA A 321 -16.35 -15.15 7.42
C ALA A 321 -16.78 -13.68 7.49
N ASN A 322 -18.07 -13.42 7.72
CA ASN A 322 -18.62 -12.07 7.84
C ASN A 322 -17.99 -11.31 9.00
N HIS A 323 -17.84 -11.93 10.17
CA HIS A 323 -17.21 -11.32 11.33
C HIS A 323 -15.75 -10.93 11.07
N VAL A 324 -14.99 -11.80 10.40
CA VAL A 324 -13.59 -11.53 10.04
C VAL A 324 -13.50 -10.38 9.04
N LEU A 325 -14.33 -10.41 7.98
CA LEU A 325 -14.38 -9.34 6.98
C LEU A 325 -14.80 -7.99 7.59
N MET A 326 -15.70 -8.01 8.57
CA MET A 326 -16.13 -6.82 9.33
C MET A 326 -15.09 -6.34 10.36
N LYS A 327 -14.21 -7.21 10.85
CA LYS A 327 -13.10 -6.83 11.74
C LYS A 327 -11.87 -6.34 10.99
N ALA A 328 -11.71 -6.71 9.72
CA ALA A 328 -10.73 -6.13 8.81
C ALA A 328 -11.04 -4.66 8.44
N LEU A 329 -11.98 -4.00 9.15
CA LEU A 329 -12.46 -2.64 8.93
C LEU A 329 -11.82 -1.48 9.71
N PRO A 330 -10.53 -1.48 10.11
CA PRO A 330 -9.86 -0.22 10.42
C PRO A 330 -9.94 0.81 9.27
N TRP A 331 -10.38 0.39 8.07
CA TRP A 331 -10.51 1.20 6.86
C TRP A 331 -11.82 1.97 6.70
N ARG A 332 -12.75 1.95 7.68
CA ARG A 332 -13.93 2.83 7.58
C ARG A 332 -13.53 4.31 7.52
N SER A 333 -12.50 4.70 8.26
CA SER A 333 -11.91 6.05 8.17
C SER A 333 -11.34 6.36 6.78
N ALA A 334 -10.94 5.34 6.01
CA ALA A 334 -10.51 5.52 4.62
C ALA A 334 -11.67 5.96 3.71
N LEU A 335 -12.90 5.50 3.98
CA LEU A 335 -14.09 5.94 3.25
C LEU A 335 -14.43 7.40 3.54
N ASP A 336 -14.20 7.87 4.77
CA ASP A 336 -14.38 9.29 5.10
C ASP A 336 -13.29 10.14 4.42
N GLY A 337 -12.04 9.67 4.44
CA GLY A 337 -10.93 10.28 3.69
C GLY A 337 -11.22 10.39 2.19
N LEU A 338 -11.90 9.42 1.57
CA LEU A 338 -12.31 9.52 0.16
C LEU A 338 -13.29 10.67 -0.10
N LYS A 339 -14.26 10.92 0.79
CA LYS A 339 -15.21 12.03 0.63
C LYS A 339 -14.50 13.37 0.71
N GLU A 340 -13.59 13.50 1.66
CA GLU A 340 -12.75 14.69 1.81
C GLU A 340 -11.86 14.88 0.58
N ALA A 341 -11.25 13.81 0.10
CA ALA A 341 -10.34 13.83 -1.05
C ALA A 341 -11.06 14.07 -2.41
N ALA A 342 -12.31 13.61 -2.54
CA ALA A 342 -13.15 13.82 -3.73
C ALA A 342 -13.81 15.21 -3.75
N SER A 343 -13.96 15.85 -2.59
CA SER A 343 -14.47 17.21 -2.53
C SER A 343 -13.52 18.13 -3.32
N PRO A 344 -14.02 18.95 -4.27
CA PRO A 344 -13.19 19.98 -4.88
C PRO A 344 -12.73 20.87 -3.74
N SER A 345 -11.44 20.78 -3.39
CA SER A 345 -10.84 21.63 -2.37
C SER A 345 -11.27 23.05 -2.68
N ALA A 346 -12.10 23.63 -1.79
CA ALA A 346 -12.36 25.05 -1.83
C ALA A 346 -10.96 25.66 -1.73
N ALA A 347 -10.51 26.28 -2.82
CA ALA A 347 -9.17 26.83 -2.93
C ALA A 347 -8.85 27.51 -1.59
N VAL A 348 -7.94 26.91 -0.82
CA VAL A 348 -7.43 27.56 0.35
C VAL A 348 -6.63 28.71 -0.25
N ASP A 349 -7.24 29.88 -0.28
CA ASP A 349 -6.59 31.14 -0.62
C ASP A 349 -5.49 31.32 0.42
N LEU A 350 -4.33 30.72 0.15
CA LEU A 350 -3.07 31.06 0.77
C LEU A 350 -2.70 32.41 0.17
N GLU A 351 -3.22 33.48 0.78
CA GLU A 351 -2.70 34.81 0.53
C GLU A 351 -1.19 34.81 0.83
N PRO A 352 -0.38 35.44 -0.05
CA PRO A 352 1.07 35.35 -0.05
C PRO A 352 1.76 35.98 1.18
#